data_AF-A0A6A7VM19-F1
#
_entry.id   AF-A0A6A7VM19-F1
#
_cell.length_a   1.000
_cell.length_b   1.000
_cell.length_c   1.000
_cell.angle_alpha   90.00
_cell.angle_beta   90.00
_cell.angle_gamma   90.00
#
_symmetry.space_group_name_H-M   'P 1'
#
loop_
_entity.id
_entity.type
_entity.pdbx_description
1 polymer ?
#
loop_
_entity_poly.entity_id
_entity_poly.type
_entity_poly.pdbx_seq_one_letter_code
_entity_poly.pdbx_strand_id
1 'polypeptide(L)'
;SCYCFFLNYARYKRGAAYLLLAALSYNIGPYKVTGYKGKYPKSSVLKKLEVGNRNIRDDYVNHCHWRGKRIPSIERRRYAELMLLFTP
;
A
#
# COMPACT_ATOMS: atom_id res chain seq x y z
N SER A 1 14.19 -11.42 2.87
CA SER A 1 13.03 -11.03 2.04
C SER A 1 11.83 -10.40 2.77
N CYS A 2 11.67 -10.49 4.09
CA CYS A 2 10.68 -9.65 4.83
C CYS A 2 11.34 -8.58 5.72
N TYR A 3 12.51 -8.86 6.31
CA TYR A 3 13.23 -7.90 7.14
C TYR A 3 13.63 -6.62 6.39
N CYS A 4 14.07 -6.72 5.14
CA CYS A 4 14.44 -5.54 4.34
C CYS A 4 13.23 -4.67 3.98
N PHE A 5 12.03 -5.26 3.88
CA PHE A 5 10.78 -4.54 3.74
C PHE A 5 10.47 -3.73 5.00
N PHE A 6 10.50 -4.37 6.17
CA PHE A 6 10.27 -3.70 7.46
C PHE A 6 11.34 -2.64 7.80
N LEU A 7 12.62 -2.87 7.49
CA LEU A 7 13.71 -1.92 7.76
C LEU A 7 13.66 -0.67 6.87
N ASN A 8 13.32 -0.82 5.58
CA ASN A 8 13.09 0.34 4.72
C ASN A 8 11.84 1.12 5.15
N TYR A 9 10.85 0.44 5.74
CA TYR A 9 9.58 1.04 6.16
C TYR A 9 9.64 1.73 7.51
N ALA A 10 10.56 1.33 8.40
CA ALA A 10 10.82 2.01 9.66
C ALA A 10 11.16 3.50 9.47
N ARG A 11 11.58 3.91 8.26
CA ARG A 11 11.80 5.31 7.87
C ARG A 11 10.51 6.13 7.74
N TYR A 12 9.36 5.51 7.46
CA TYR A 12 8.04 6.18 7.41
C TYR A 12 7.40 6.41 8.77
N LYS A 13 8.18 6.23 9.85
CA LYS A 13 8.02 6.45 11.30
C LYS A 13 6.86 7.35 11.83
N ARG A 14 5.64 7.25 11.30
CA ARG A 14 4.44 8.01 11.67
C ARG A 14 3.15 7.27 11.27
N GLY A 15 2.54 6.61 12.27
CA GLY A 15 1.11 6.30 12.34
C GLY A 15 0.48 5.56 11.15
N ALA A 16 -0.85 5.69 11.04
CA ALA A 16 -1.78 4.98 10.16
C ALA A 16 -1.28 4.51 8.78
N ALA A 17 -0.42 5.28 8.12
CA ALA A 17 0.16 4.92 6.83
C ALA A 17 1.01 3.64 6.87
N TYR A 18 1.76 3.38 7.95
CA TYR A 18 2.58 2.16 8.06
C TYR A 18 1.70 0.90 8.09
N LEU A 19 0.58 0.96 8.81
CA LEU A 19 -0.38 -0.14 8.93
C LEU A 19 -1.04 -0.44 7.58
N LEU A 20 -1.46 0.60 6.86
CA LEU A 20 -2.07 0.44 5.53
C LEU A 20 -1.11 -0.21 4.53
N LEU A 21 0.16 0.18 4.61
CA LEU A 21 1.18 -0.32 3.69
C LEU A 21 1.63 -1.74 4.05
N ALA A 22 1.67 -2.09 5.33
CA ALA A 22 1.84 -3.46 5.81
C ALA A 22 0.66 -4.35 5.37
N ALA A 23 -0.58 -3.91 5.60
CA ALA A 23 -1.78 -4.62 5.16
C ALA A 23 -1.78 -4.80 3.63
N LEU A 24 -1.45 -3.77 2.87
CA LEU A 24 -1.33 -3.86 1.41
C LEU A 24 -0.26 -4.88 1.01
N SER A 25 0.94 -4.82 1.60
CA SER A 25 2.02 -5.75 1.30
C SER A 25 1.68 -7.20 1.61
N TYR A 26 0.83 -7.46 2.59
CA TYR A 26 0.32 -8.80 2.88
C TYR A 26 -0.60 -9.30 1.75
N ASN A 27 -1.46 -8.42 1.22
CA ASN A 27 -2.43 -8.77 0.17
C ASN A 27 -1.78 -8.93 -1.22
N ILE A 28 -0.87 -8.03 -1.61
CA ILE A 28 -0.29 -8.01 -2.96
C ILE A 28 1.18 -8.46 -3.03
N GLY A 29 1.83 -8.62 -1.88
CA GLY A 29 3.24 -8.96 -1.74
C GLY A 29 4.15 -7.72 -1.62
N PRO A 30 5.22 -7.77 -0.80
CA PRO A 30 6.10 -6.62 -0.54
C PRO A 30 6.79 -6.10 -1.81
N TYR A 31 7.20 -6.99 -2.71
CA TYR A 31 7.90 -6.63 -3.96
C TYR A 31 7.04 -5.79 -4.93
N LYS A 32 5.71 -5.92 -4.90
CA LYS A 32 4.82 -5.07 -5.70
C LYS A 32 4.65 -3.68 -5.09
N VAL A 33 4.86 -3.53 -3.79
CA VAL A 33 4.77 -2.24 -3.10
C VAL A 33 6.10 -1.49 -3.22
N THR A 34 7.22 -2.14 -2.85
CA THR A 34 8.58 -1.57 -2.91
C THR A 34 9.16 -1.48 -4.31
N GLY A 35 8.53 -2.14 -5.28
CA GLY A 35 9.09 -2.35 -6.60
C GLY A 35 10.22 -3.38 -6.59
N TYR A 36 10.49 -3.93 -7.77
CA TYR A 36 11.64 -4.77 -8.06
C TYR A 36 12.23 -4.33 -9.40
N LYS A 37 13.53 -4.02 -9.41
CA LYS A 37 14.23 -3.50 -10.58
C LYS A 37 14.03 -4.44 -11.78
N GLY A 38 13.43 -3.94 -12.86
CA GLY A 38 13.18 -4.70 -14.08
C GLY A 38 11.93 -5.58 -14.11
N LYS A 39 11.13 -5.67 -13.04
CA LYS A 39 9.90 -6.49 -13.02
C LYS A 39 8.65 -5.77 -12.53
N TYR A 40 8.78 -4.95 -11.49
CA TYR A 40 7.64 -4.22 -10.92
C TYR A 40 8.04 -2.77 -10.60
N PRO A 41 7.30 -1.77 -11.10
CA PRO A 41 7.51 -0.39 -10.67
C PRO A 41 7.12 -0.25 -9.19
N LYS A 42 7.75 0.71 -8.48
CA LYS A 42 7.30 1.14 -7.15
C LYS A 42 5.83 1.57 -7.20
N SER A 43 5.06 1.17 -6.20
CA SER A 43 3.65 1.59 -6.05
C SER A 43 3.53 3.12 -5.90
N SER A 44 2.44 3.68 -6.43
CA SER A 44 2.13 5.12 -6.31
C SER A 44 1.91 5.52 -4.85
N VAL A 45 1.30 4.64 -4.04
CA VAL A 45 1.15 4.80 -2.59
C VAL A 45 2.51 5.03 -1.92
N LEU A 46 3.52 4.20 -2.22
CA LEU A 46 4.85 4.36 -1.65
C LEU A 46 5.50 5.66 -2.11
N LYS A 47 5.39 6.03 -3.39
CA LYS A 47 5.93 7.30 -3.92
C LYS A 47 5.30 8.53 -3.24
N LYS A 48 3.99 8.53 -3.02
CA LYS A 48 3.31 9.63 -2.31
C LYS A 48 3.78 9.74 -0.87
N LEU A 49 3.99 8.60 -0.20
CA LEU A 49 4.54 8.57 1.15
C LEU A 49 6.00 9.05 1.19
N GLU A 50 6.83 8.74 0.18
CA GLU A 50 8.22 9.26 0.05
C GLU A 50 8.24 10.79 0.02
N VAL A 51 7.25 11.40 -0.63
CA VAL A 51 7.08 12.86 -0.75
C VAL A 51 6.37 13.47 0.46
N GLY A 52 5.93 12.66 1.43
CA GLY A 52 5.18 13.12 2.61
C GLY A 52 3.70 13.41 2.34
N ASN A 53 3.19 13.06 1.17
CA ASN A 53 1.79 13.24 0.81
C ASN A 53 0.92 12.15 1.44
N ARG A 54 0.00 12.56 2.31
CA ARG A 54 -0.93 11.66 3.03
C ARG A 54 -2.22 11.34 2.26
N ASN A 55 -2.43 11.94 1.09
CA ASN A 55 -3.56 11.66 0.19
C ASN A 55 -3.31 10.37 -0.61
N ILE A 56 -3.17 9.25 0.11
CA ILE A 56 -2.95 7.93 -0.45
C ILE A 56 -4.26 7.19 -0.77
N ARG A 57 -5.42 7.71 -0.35
CA ARG A 57 -6.72 7.03 -0.45
C ARG A 57 -7.03 6.55 -1.87
N ASP A 58 -6.95 7.44 -2.86
CA ASP A 58 -7.25 7.10 -4.26
C ASP A 58 -6.27 6.07 -4.82
N ASP A 59 -4.98 6.24 -4.56
CA ASP A 59 -3.95 5.29 -5.02
C ASP A 59 -4.10 3.92 -4.36
N TYR A 60 -4.55 3.89 -3.11
CA TYR A 60 -4.79 2.67 -2.35
C TYR A 60 -5.99 1.89 -2.88
N VAL A 61 -7.09 2.59 -3.19
CA VAL A 61 -8.29 1.98 -3.80
C VAL A 61 -8.01 1.54 -5.23
N ASN A 62 -7.17 2.27 -5.98
CA ASN A 62 -6.77 1.89 -7.34
C ASN A 62 -5.97 0.57 -7.41
N HIS A 63 -5.44 0.08 -6.29
CA HIS A 63 -4.85 -1.27 -6.18
C HIS A 63 -5.90 -2.41 -6.07
N CYS A 64 -7.04 -2.29 -6.75
CA CYS A 64 -8.12 -3.28 -6.79
C CYS A 64 -8.12 -4.17 -8.06
N HIS A 65 -7.06 -4.09 -8.88
CA HIS A 65 -6.97 -4.80 -10.14
C HIS A 65 -6.33 -6.18 -9.98
N TRP A 66 -7.05 -7.23 -10.38
CA TRP A 66 -6.54 -8.59 -10.49
C TRP A 66 -6.62 -9.06 -11.94
N ARG A 67 -5.47 -9.45 -12.52
CA ARG A 67 -5.34 -9.82 -13.94
C ARG A 67 -5.97 -8.79 -14.90
N GLY A 68 -5.81 -7.49 -14.60
CA GLY A 68 -6.37 -6.39 -15.40
C GLY A 68 -7.86 -6.11 -15.19
N LYS A 69 -8.57 -6.90 -14.36
CA LYS A 69 -9.98 -6.66 -14.01
C LYS A 69 -10.09 -6.01 -12.63
N ARG A 70 -10.89 -4.96 -12.52
CA ARG A 70 -11.26 -4.36 -11.23
C ARG A 70 -12.18 -5.33 -10.48
N ILE A 71 -11.77 -5.73 -9.28
CA ILE A 71 -12.58 -6.63 -8.44
C ILE A 71 -13.30 -5.82 -7.35
N PRO A 72 -14.65 -5.74 -7.37
CA PRO A 72 -15.40 -4.94 -6.41
C PRO A 72 -15.31 -5.46 -4.97
N SER A 73 -15.05 -6.75 -4.75
CA SER A 73 -14.82 -7.29 -3.40
C SER A 73 -13.50 -6.83 -2.79
N ILE A 74 -12.45 -6.68 -3.60
CA ILE A 74 -11.15 -6.14 -3.15
C ILE A 74 -11.32 -4.67 -2.81
N GLU A 75 -12.05 -3.92 -3.65
CA GLU A 75 -12.38 -2.52 -3.41
C GLU A 75 -13.09 -2.31 -2.07
N ARG A 76 -14.17 -3.06 -1.79
CA ARG A 76 -14.87 -2.99 -0.49
C ARG A 76 -13.92 -3.28 0.69
N ARG A 77 -13.02 -4.26 0.54
CA ARG A 77 -12.03 -4.58 1.57
C ARG A 77 -11.02 -3.43 1.76
N ARG A 78 -10.57 -2.78 0.68
CA ARG A 78 -9.68 -1.60 0.77
C ARG A 78 -10.39 -0.43 1.46
N TYR A 79 -11.68 -0.20 1.18
CA TYR A 79 -12.48 0.81 1.87
C TYR A 79 -12.66 0.50 3.36
N ALA A 80 -12.92 -0.77 3.73
CA ALA A 80 -13.01 -1.18 5.14
C ALA A 80 -11.69 -0.96 5.89
N GLU A 81 -10.56 -1.34 5.29
CA GLU A 81 -9.23 -1.11 5.86
C GLU A 81 -8.91 0.39 6.01
N LEU A 82 -9.35 1.24 5.08
CA LEU A 82 -9.24 2.69 5.22
C LEU A 82 -10.16 3.22 6.33
N MET A 83 -11.43 2.81 6.38
CA MET A 83 -12.40 3.28 7.37
C MET A 83 -11.97 2.93 8.79
N LEU A 84 -11.58 1.68 9.05
CA LEU A 84 -11.09 1.22 10.36
C LEU A 84 -9.89 2.03 10.89
N LEU A 85 -9.09 2.61 9.99
CA LEU A 85 -7.85 3.31 10.33
C LEU A 85 -8.00 4.84 10.37
N PHE A 86 -9.07 5.38 9.81
CA PHE A 86 -9.43 6.80 9.88
C PHE A 86 -10.53 7.10 10.90
N THR A 87 -11.06 6.09 11.60
CA THR A 87 -11.89 6.31 12.79
C THR A 87 -11.02 6.98 13.87
N PRO A 88 -11.40 8.18 14.35
CA PRO A 88 -10.67 8.90 15.39
C PRO A 88 -10.67 8.16 16.73
#